data_AF-A0A7N2N047-F1
#
_entry.id   AF-A0A7N2N047-F1
#
_cell.length_a   1.000
_cell.length_b   1.000
_cell.length_c   1.000
_cell.angle_alpha   90.00
_cell.angle_beta   90.00
_cell.angle_gamma   90.00
#
_symmetry.space_group_name_H-M   'P 1'
#
loop_
_entity.id
_entity.type
_entity.pdbx_description
1 polymer ?
#
loop_
_entity_poly.entity_id
_entity_poly.type
_entity_poly.pdbx_seq_one_letter_code
_entity_poly.pdbx_strand_id
1 'polypeptide(L)'
;MEWIIGESPTDLLSVSTGNSIDHGSRYTERQQFDAKRRLLDLVCNKDLHTYPLYLASTLSLAPRVKPVNKGVEASLVQLLETGLLHADPHPGNLRYTSTGQIGFLDFGLLCQMEKKHQYAMLASIVHMVNGDWESLVRALIEMDVVRLGTNIRRVTMVSYLVLSTLKFQFIAVS
;
A
#
# COMPACT_ATOMS: atom_id res chain seq x y z
N MET A 1 -6.82 15.18 -3.44
CA MET A 1 -5.45 15.15 -2.88
C MET A 1 -4.98 16.57 -2.68
N GLU A 2 -4.43 16.86 -1.50
CA GLU A 2 -3.91 18.18 -1.15
C GLU A 2 -2.41 18.07 -0.88
N TRP A 3 -1.66 19.06 -1.36
CA TRP A 3 -0.22 19.16 -1.10
C TRP A 3 -0.01 19.90 0.21
N ILE A 4 0.77 19.31 1.11
CA ILE A 4 1.10 19.91 2.40
C ILE A 4 2.60 20.18 2.42
N ILE A 5 2.96 21.42 2.74
CA ILE A 5 4.33 21.78 3.10
C ILE A 5 4.51 21.37 4.56
N GLY A 6 5.42 20.44 4.84
CA GLY A 6 5.70 19.99 6.20
C GLY A 6 6.37 21.10 7.02
N GLU A 7 5.58 21.96 7.66
CA GLU A 7 6.13 23.04 8.50
C GLU A 7 6.60 22.54 9.88
N SER A 8 6.12 21.37 10.35
CA SER A 8 6.60 20.69 11.58
C SER A 8 6.10 19.23 11.70
N PRO A 9 6.93 18.24 12.13
CA PRO A 9 6.51 16.85 12.34
C PRO A 9 5.35 16.64 13.33
N THR A 10 5.21 17.53 14.31
CA THR A 10 4.15 17.48 15.32
C THR A 10 2.78 17.83 14.73
N ASP A 11 2.74 18.76 13.78
CA ASP A 11 1.51 19.20 13.12
C ASP A 11 0.99 18.14 12.13
N LEU A 12 1.89 17.31 11.58
CA LEU A 12 1.50 16.18 10.73
C LEU A 12 0.80 15.07 11.51
N LEU A 13 1.15 14.87 12.78
CA LEU A 13 0.52 13.86 13.63
C LEU A 13 -0.93 14.22 13.95
N SER A 14 -1.22 15.49 14.23
CA SER A 14 -2.58 15.96 14.53
C SER A 14 -3.52 15.81 13.32
N VAL A 15 -3.01 16.06 12.11
CA VAL A 15 -3.71 15.86 10.84
C VAL A 15 -4.06 14.39 10.60
N SER A 16 -3.21 13.46 11.01
CA SER A 16 -3.48 12.02 10.89
C SER A 16 -4.59 11.52 11.84
N THR A 17 -4.75 12.17 13.00
CA THR A 17 -5.70 11.77 14.06
C THR A 17 -7.09 12.43 13.96
N GLY A 18 -7.24 13.49 13.16
CA GLY A 18 -8.34 14.46 13.31
C GLY A 18 -9.70 14.14 12.67
N ASN A 19 -9.85 13.11 11.82
CA ASN A 19 -11.11 12.89 11.09
C ASN A 19 -11.57 11.43 11.08
N SER A 20 -12.10 10.97 12.22
CA SER A 20 -12.98 9.81 12.30
C SER A 20 -14.42 10.23 11.96
N ILE A 21 -14.70 10.53 10.69
CA ILE A 21 -16.08 10.66 10.21
C ILE A 21 -16.42 9.38 9.45
N ASP A 22 -17.35 8.65 10.04
CA ASP A 22 -17.94 7.39 9.59
C ASP A 22 -18.67 7.57 8.24
N HIS A 23 -17.91 7.62 7.16
CA HIS A 23 -18.47 7.52 5.81
C HIS A 23 -18.56 6.04 5.42
N GLY A 24 -19.55 5.36 6.00
CA GLY A 24 -20.22 4.19 5.42
C GLY A 24 -19.29 3.19 4.72
N SER A 25 -18.18 2.81 5.35
CA SER A 25 -17.31 1.78 4.82
C SER A 25 -18.13 0.50 4.72
N ARG A 26 -18.27 -0.03 3.50
CA ARG A 26 -18.92 -1.32 3.22
C ARG A 26 -18.23 -2.50 3.93
N TYR A 27 -17.06 -2.26 4.54
CA TYR A 27 -16.23 -3.20 5.28
C TYR A 27 -16.08 -2.79 6.73
N THR A 28 -16.14 -3.77 7.64
CA THR A 28 -15.86 -3.56 9.06
C THR A 28 -14.39 -3.20 9.30
N GLU A 29 -14.07 -2.45 10.37
CA GLU A 29 -12.69 -2.13 10.77
C GLU A 29 -11.81 -3.39 10.86
N ARG A 30 -12.38 -4.51 11.29
CA ARG A 30 -11.70 -5.81 11.35
C ARG A 30 -11.29 -6.34 9.98
N GLN A 31 -12.17 -6.23 8.98
CA GLN A 31 -11.84 -6.63 7.60
C GLN A 31 -10.77 -5.73 7.01
N GLN A 32 -10.81 -4.43 7.31
CA GLN A 32 -9.78 -3.49 6.89
C GLN A 32 -8.42 -3.82 7.53
N PHE A 33 -8.41 -4.10 8.83
CA PHE A 33 -7.23 -4.51 9.57
C PHE A 33 -6.66 -5.84 9.05
N ASP A 34 -7.49 -6.85 8.83
CA ASP A 34 -7.06 -8.16 8.33
C ASP A 34 -6.53 -8.07 6.89
N ALA A 35 -7.16 -7.29 6.03
CA ALA A 35 -6.69 -7.02 4.68
C ALA A 35 -5.32 -6.31 4.70
N LYS A 36 -5.19 -5.27 5.51
CA LYS A 36 -3.95 -4.53 5.73
C LYS A 36 -2.85 -5.45 6.23
N ARG A 37 -3.13 -6.30 7.22
CA ARG A 37 -2.18 -7.28 7.75
C ARG A 37 -1.74 -8.27 6.68
N ARG A 38 -2.66 -8.87 5.94
CA ARG A 38 -2.34 -9.81 4.86
C ARG A 38 -1.49 -9.18 3.76
N LEU A 39 -1.68 -7.89 3.49
CA LEU A 39 -0.86 -7.16 2.54
C LEU A 39 0.55 -6.89 3.02
N LEU A 40 0.67 -6.46 4.27
CA LEU A 40 1.96 -6.33 4.90
C LEU A 40 2.68 -7.68 4.95
N ASP A 41 1.96 -8.77 5.22
CA ASP A 41 2.54 -10.13 5.21
C ASP A 41 2.95 -10.56 3.79
N LEU A 42 2.15 -10.27 2.76
CA LEU A 42 2.45 -10.55 1.34
C LEU A 42 3.70 -9.80 0.87
N VAL A 43 3.82 -8.53 1.25
CA VAL A 43 4.87 -7.62 0.76
C VAL A 43 6.15 -7.71 1.57
N CYS A 44 6.04 -7.89 2.89
CA CYS A 44 7.18 -8.05 3.78
C CYS A 44 7.66 -9.50 3.89
N ASN A 45 6.98 -10.43 3.21
CA ASN A 45 7.39 -11.83 3.04
C ASN A 45 7.74 -12.50 4.38
N LYS A 46 6.76 -12.59 5.28
CA LYS A 46 6.94 -13.36 6.53
C LYS A 46 6.92 -14.87 6.31
N ASP A 47 6.43 -15.33 5.16
CA ASP A 47 6.42 -16.74 4.80
C ASP A 47 7.68 -17.12 4.02
N LEU A 48 8.80 -17.28 4.74
CA LEU A 48 9.99 -17.98 4.23
C LEU A 48 9.71 -19.46 3.88
N HIS A 49 8.50 -19.98 4.12
CA HIS A 49 8.15 -21.38 3.91
C HIS A 49 7.95 -21.78 2.44
N THR A 50 7.72 -20.82 1.55
CA THR A 50 7.49 -21.08 0.11
C THR A 50 8.80 -21.03 -0.70
N TYR A 51 9.89 -20.53 -0.11
CA TYR A 51 11.20 -20.53 -0.74
C TYR A 51 12.01 -21.75 -0.25
N PRO A 52 12.86 -22.35 -1.09
CA PRO A 52 13.85 -23.31 -0.61
C PRO A 52 14.61 -22.68 0.57
N LEU A 53 14.69 -23.38 1.72
CA LEU A 53 15.27 -22.89 2.98
C LEU A 53 16.61 -22.14 2.79
N TYR A 54 17.40 -22.55 1.80
CA TYR A 54 18.67 -21.94 1.44
C TYR A 54 18.54 -20.53 0.83
N LEU A 55 17.59 -20.33 -0.08
CA LEU A 55 17.35 -19.04 -0.73
C LEU A 55 16.70 -18.03 0.23
N ALA A 56 15.80 -18.52 1.08
CA ALA A 56 15.10 -17.74 2.09
C ALA A 56 16.09 -17.15 3.13
N SER A 57 17.04 -17.97 3.59
CA SER A 57 18.13 -17.53 4.48
C SER A 57 19.03 -16.48 3.80
N THR A 58 19.34 -16.65 2.52
CA THR A 58 20.23 -15.77 1.77
C THR A 58 19.57 -14.42 1.45
N LEU A 59 18.28 -14.41 1.09
CA LEU A 59 17.49 -13.19 0.87
C LEU A 59 17.23 -12.42 2.18
N SER A 60 16.95 -13.13 3.27
CA SER A 60 16.78 -12.52 4.61
C SER A 60 18.10 -11.94 5.17
N LEU A 61 19.25 -12.54 4.81
CA LEU A 61 20.58 -12.08 5.20
C LEU A 61 21.17 -11.02 4.26
N ALA A 62 20.58 -10.80 3.08
CA ALA A 62 21.07 -9.79 2.15
C ALA A 62 20.93 -8.37 2.77
N PRO A 63 22.03 -7.60 2.92
CA PRO A 63 22.02 -6.31 3.63
C PRO A 63 21.03 -5.29 3.07
N ARG A 64 20.64 -5.44 1.79
CA ARG A 64 19.76 -4.53 1.07
C ARG A 64 18.28 -4.89 1.15
N VAL A 65 17.92 -6.11 1.56
CA VAL A 65 16.51 -6.56 1.59
C VAL A 65 15.77 -5.99 2.79
N LYS A 66 16.42 -5.91 3.96
CA LYS A 66 15.79 -5.39 5.19
C LYS A 66 15.37 -3.91 5.08
N PRO A 67 16.21 -2.99 4.56
CA PRO A 67 15.81 -1.60 4.35
C PRO A 67 14.68 -1.46 3.31
N VAL A 68 14.70 -2.26 2.25
CA VAL A 68 13.65 -2.25 1.22
C VAL A 68 12.31 -2.67 1.82
N ASN A 69 12.25 -3.82 2.50
CA ASN A 69 11.02 -4.29 3.13
C ASN A 69 10.46 -3.26 4.13
N LYS A 70 11.35 -2.62 4.91
CA LYS A 70 10.93 -1.59 5.86
C LYS A 70 10.44 -0.32 5.18
N GLY A 71 11.04 0.05 4.05
CA GLY A 71 10.55 1.15 3.21
C GLY A 71 9.16 0.87 2.65
N VAL A 72 8.92 -0.34 2.14
CA VAL A 72 7.60 -0.71 1.64
C VAL A 72 6.55 -0.76 2.75
N GLU A 73 6.90 -1.30 3.93
CA GLU A 73 6.05 -1.26 5.12
C GLU A 73 5.66 0.19 5.48
N ALA A 74 6.63 1.10 5.51
CA ALA A 74 6.39 2.51 5.80
C ALA A 74 5.49 3.18 4.75
N SER A 75 5.71 2.90 3.46
CA SER A 75 4.83 3.41 2.38
C SER A 75 3.40 2.89 2.50
N LEU A 76 3.21 1.63 2.88
CA LEU A 76 1.88 1.05 3.09
C LEU A 76 1.18 1.66 4.31
N VAL A 77 1.91 1.94 5.40
CA VAL A 77 1.37 2.68 6.55
C VAL A 77 0.97 4.10 6.15
N GLN A 78 1.81 4.80 5.40
CA GLN A 78 1.50 6.13 4.88
C GLN A 78 0.22 6.13 4.03
N LEU A 79 0.08 5.14 3.15
CA LEU A 79 -1.04 5.01 2.23
C LEU A 79 -2.33 4.59 2.93
N LEU A 80 -2.28 3.58 3.80
CA LEU A 80 -3.47 2.90 4.34
C LEU A 80 -3.87 3.34 5.75
N GLU A 81 -2.98 3.98 6.50
CA GLU A 81 -3.24 4.36 7.89
C GLU A 81 -3.23 5.86 8.08
N THR A 82 -2.09 6.51 7.83
CA THR A 82 -1.97 7.94 8.11
C THR A 82 -2.64 8.80 7.05
N GLY A 83 -2.63 8.35 5.79
CA GLY A 83 -3.11 9.13 4.64
C GLY A 83 -2.18 10.28 4.26
N LEU A 84 -0.97 10.28 4.81
CA LEU A 84 0.08 11.25 4.53
C LEU A 84 1.20 10.53 3.80
N LEU A 85 1.34 10.80 2.51
CA LEU A 85 2.35 10.19 1.67
C LEU A 85 3.53 11.12 1.48
N HIS A 86 4.72 10.58 1.65
CA HIS A 86 5.94 11.21 1.22
C HIS A 86 6.07 11.12 -0.30
N ALA A 87 6.06 12.27 -0.98
CA ALA A 87 6.00 12.31 -2.44
C ALA A 87 7.36 12.07 -3.12
N ASP A 88 8.47 12.25 -2.39
CA ASP A 88 9.83 12.01 -2.90
C ASP A 88 10.70 11.15 -1.96
N PRO A 89 10.34 9.89 -1.69
CA PRO A 89 11.10 9.02 -0.80
C PRO A 89 12.35 8.46 -1.49
N HIS A 90 13.35 9.32 -1.74
CA HIS A 90 14.62 8.93 -2.34
C HIS A 90 15.66 8.52 -1.28
N PRO A 91 16.73 7.78 -1.63
CA PRO A 91 17.73 7.31 -0.66
C PRO A 91 18.38 8.41 0.20
N GLY A 92 18.49 9.64 -0.31
CA GLY A 92 18.98 10.79 0.45
C GLY A 92 18.09 11.23 1.63
N ASN A 93 16.78 10.93 1.59
CA ASN A 93 15.78 11.32 2.58
C ASN A 93 15.39 10.16 3.50
N LEU A 94 15.98 8.99 3.30
CA LEU A 94 15.68 7.78 4.05
C LEU A 94 16.92 7.30 4.81
N ARG A 95 16.76 7.05 6.11
CA ARG A 95 17.81 6.43 6.93
C ARG A 95 17.29 5.16 7.55
N TYR A 96 17.96 4.05 7.24
CA TYR A 96 17.76 2.80 7.96
C TYR A 96 18.61 2.79 9.22
N THR A 97 17.97 2.63 10.38
CA THR A 97 18.65 2.67 11.68
C THR A 97 19.19 1.29 12.06
N SER A 98 20.17 1.24 12.96
CA SER A 98 20.66 -0.01 13.55
C SER A 98 19.58 -0.76 14.36
N THR A 99 18.54 -0.05 14.80
CA THR A 99 17.35 -0.62 15.46
C THR A 99 16.35 -1.24 14.47
N GLY A 100 16.62 -1.20 13.17
CA GLY A 100 15.78 -1.80 12.14
C GLY A 100 14.58 -0.95 11.71
N GLN A 101 14.60 0.35 11.98
CA GLN A 101 13.56 1.30 11.60
C GLN A 101 13.98 2.11 10.36
N ILE A 102 13.01 2.71 9.69
CA ILE A 102 13.25 3.68 8.63
C ILE A 102 12.85 5.08 9.11
N GLY A 103 13.79 6.02 9.05
CA GLY A 103 13.57 7.42 9.37
C GLY A 103 13.46 8.24 8.09
N PHE A 104 12.46 9.12 8.02
CA PHE A 104 12.31 10.15 6.99
C PHE A 104 13.00 11.42 7.48
N LEU A 105 13.86 11.99 6.64
CA LEU A 105 14.66 13.17 6.98
C LEU A 105 14.04 14.47 6.50
N ASP A 106 13.30 14.40 5.40
CA ASP A 106 12.62 15.52 4.77
C ASP A 106 11.10 15.30 4.84
N PHE A 107 10.36 16.39 4.96
CA PHE A 107 8.91 16.42 4.98
C PHE A 107 8.36 17.59 4.13
N GLY A 108 9.20 18.22 3.31
CA GLY A 108 8.81 19.37 2.48
C GLY A 108 7.80 19.04 1.39
N LEU A 109 7.72 17.78 0.96
CA LEU A 109 6.81 17.30 -0.07
C LEU A 109 5.94 16.15 0.44
N LEU A 110 4.81 16.51 1.05
CA LEU A 110 3.80 15.56 1.51
C LEU A 110 2.50 15.73 0.72
N CYS A 111 1.83 14.60 0.49
CA CYS A 111 0.51 14.55 -0.10
C CYS A 111 -0.47 13.97 0.92
N GLN A 112 -1.55 14.69 1.19
CA GLN A 112 -2.67 14.15 1.96
C GLN A 112 -3.72 13.54 1.03
N MET A 113 -4.01 12.27 1.29
CA MET A 113 -5.10 11.57 0.63
C MET A 113 -6.44 11.88 1.29
N GLU A 114 -7.44 12.05 0.43
CA GLU A 114 -8.83 12.06 0.89
C GLU A 114 -9.17 10.67 1.45
N LYS A 115 -9.94 10.62 2.55
CA LYS A 115 -10.33 9.36 3.19
C LYS A 115 -11.03 8.41 2.21
N LYS A 116 -11.87 8.94 1.31
CA LYS A 116 -12.53 8.15 0.26
C LYS A 116 -11.52 7.41 -0.62
N HIS A 117 -10.40 8.05 -0.97
CA HIS A 117 -9.35 7.46 -1.79
C HIS A 117 -8.54 6.43 -1.00
N GLN A 118 -8.30 6.64 0.30
CA GLN A 118 -7.66 5.62 1.16
C GLN A 118 -8.50 4.34 1.24
N TYR A 119 -9.82 4.46 1.48
CA TYR A 119 -10.72 3.31 1.55
C TYR A 119 -10.84 2.60 0.20
N ALA A 120 -10.96 3.36 -0.90
CA ALA A 120 -11.00 2.81 -2.24
C ALA A 120 -9.69 2.09 -2.61
N MET A 121 -8.53 2.60 -2.17
CA MET A 121 -7.24 1.92 -2.31
C MET A 121 -7.24 0.59 -1.55
N LEU A 122 -7.63 0.58 -0.28
CA LEU A 122 -7.71 -0.64 0.51
C LEU A 122 -8.66 -1.67 -0.11
N ALA A 123 -9.84 -1.23 -0.55
CA ALA A 123 -10.82 -2.07 -1.24
C ALA A 123 -10.24 -2.63 -2.54
N SER A 124 -9.54 -1.80 -3.34
CA SER A 124 -8.88 -2.24 -4.58
C SER A 124 -7.93 -3.41 -4.29
N ILE A 125 -7.13 -3.30 -3.23
CA ILE A 125 -6.18 -4.34 -2.90
C ILE A 125 -6.87 -5.62 -2.42
N VAL A 126 -7.92 -5.52 -1.58
CA VAL A 126 -8.74 -6.66 -1.16
C VAL A 126 -9.33 -7.38 -2.37
N HIS A 127 -9.93 -6.63 -3.29
CA HIS A 127 -10.53 -7.17 -4.50
C HIS A 127 -9.50 -7.83 -5.42
N MET A 128 -8.32 -7.24 -5.57
CA MET A 128 -7.21 -7.82 -6.33
C MET A 128 -6.75 -9.17 -5.74
N VAL A 129 -6.56 -9.25 -4.42
CA VAL A 129 -6.16 -10.50 -3.75
C VAL A 129 -7.23 -11.58 -3.94
N ASN A 130 -8.50 -11.22 -3.76
CA ASN A 130 -9.64 -12.13 -3.93
C ASN A 130 -9.92 -12.49 -5.40
N GLY A 131 -9.30 -11.81 -6.37
CA GLY A 131 -9.59 -11.98 -7.80
C GLY A 131 -10.97 -11.46 -8.21
N ASP A 132 -11.56 -10.55 -7.42
CA ASP A 132 -12.82 -9.88 -7.73
C ASP A 132 -12.55 -8.65 -8.61
N TRP A 133 -12.39 -8.89 -9.91
CA TRP A 133 -11.97 -7.86 -10.85
C TRP A 133 -13.04 -6.80 -11.11
N GLU A 134 -14.33 -7.15 -11.01
CA GLU A 134 -15.41 -6.18 -11.20
C GLU A 134 -15.41 -5.17 -10.06
N SER A 135 -15.31 -5.64 -8.82
CA SER A 135 -15.24 -4.74 -7.67
C SER A 135 -13.92 -3.98 -7.59
N LEU A 136 -12.80 -4.57 -8.06
CA LEU A 136 -11.54 -3.84 -8.23
C LEU A 136 -11.74 -2.63 -9.14
N VAL A 137 -12.36 -2.80 -10.32
CA VAL A 137 -12.57 -1.67 -11.25
C VAL A 137 -13.48 -0.60 -10.64
N ARG A 138 -14.50 -0.98 -9.87
CA ARG A 138 -15.34 -0.02 -9.14
C ARG A 138 -14.52 0.79 -8.12
N ALA A 139 -13.66 0.13 -7.35
CA ALA A 139 -12.77 0.80 -6.41
C ALA A 139 -11.77 1.74 -7.12
N LEU A 140 -11.29 1.38 -8.32
CA LEU A 140 -10.47 2.27 -9.14
C LEU A 140 -11.23 3.51 -9.66
N ILE A 141 -12.54 3.42 -9.87
CA ILE A 141 -13.39 4.59 -10.20
C ILE A 141 -13.56 5.48 -8.97
N GLU A 142 -13.83 4.91 -7.80
CA GLU A 142 -13.95 5.65 -6.53
C GLU A 142 -12.66 6.38 -6.15
N MET A 143 -11.51 5.86 -6.59
CA MET A 143 -10.19 6.48 -6.44
C MET A 143 -9.86 7.50 -7.53
N ASP A 144 -10.78 7.80 -8.45
CA ASP A 144 -10.58 8.69 -9.60
C ASP A 144 -9.47 8.25 -10.58
N VAL A 145 -9.01 6.99 -10.49
CA VAL A 145 -8.03 6.39 -11.42
C VAL A 145 -8.68 6.09 -12.77
N VAL A 146 -9.91 5.57 -12.74
CA VAL A 146 -10.72 5.30 -13.93
C VAL A 146 -11.78 6.38 -14.08
N ARG A 147 -11.65 7.20 -15.13
CA ARG A 147 -12.60 8.30 -15.39
C ARG A 147 -13.99 7.78 -15.72
N LEU A 148 -15.01 8.51 -15.26
CA LEU A 148 -16.40 8.32 -15.67
C LEU A 148 -16.52 8.38 -17.20
N GLY A 149 -17.28 7.44 -17.78
CA GLY A 149 -17.40 7.29 -19.23
C GLY A 149 -16.38 6.33 -19.88
N THR A 150 -15.38 5.87 -19.13
CA THR A 150 -14.49 4.78 -19.59
C THR A 150 -15.28 3.48 -19.76
N ASN A 151 -14.96 2.70 -20.80
CA ASN A 151 -15.59 1.39 -21.01
C ASN A 151 -15.16 0.39 -19.93
N ILE A 152 -15.99 0.25 -18.89
CA ILE A 152 -15.73 -0.59 -17.72
C ILE A 152 -15.51 -2.07 -18.08
N ARG A 153 -16.20 -2.59 -19.10
CA ARG A 153 -16.00 -3.97 -19.56
C ARG A 153 -14.59 -4.20 -20.09
N ARG A 154 -14.05 -3.23 -20.86
CA ARG A 154 -12.67 -3.31 -21.36
C ARG A 154 -11.66 -3.23 -20.22
N VAL A 155 -11.86 -2.31 -19.28
CA VAL A 155 -10.97 -2.18 -18.12
C VAL A 155 -10.96 -3.47 -17.29
N THR A 156 -12.14 -4.04 -17.02
CA THR A 156 -12.26 -5.30 -16.27
C THR A 156 -11.57 -6.47 -16.97
N MET A 157 -11.73 -6.58 -18.29
CA MET A 157 -11.06 -7.62 -19.09
C MET A 157 -9.54 -7.47 -19.07
N VAL A 158 -9.03 -6.24 -19.18
CA VAL A 158 -7.58 -5.96 -19.11
C VAL A 158 -7.04 -6.24 -17.71
N SER A 159 -7.75 -5.83 -16.65
CA SER A 159 -7.40 -6.15 -15.26
C SER A 159 -7.34 -7.66 -15.04
N TYR A 160 -8.32 -8.41 -15.54
CA TYR A 160 -8.29 -9.87 -15.52
C TYR A 160 -7.04 -10.40 -16.22
N LEU A 161 -6.76 -9.98 -17.45
CA LEU A 161 -5.64 -10.51 -18.24
C LEU A 161 -4.28 -10.20 -17.58
N VAL A 162 -4.03 -8.95 -17.20
CA VAL A 162 -2.75 -8.50 -16.65
C VAL A 162 -2.53 -9.09 -15.26
N LEU A 163 -3.50 -8.96 -14.37
CA LEU A 163 -3.33 -9.34 -12.96
C LEU A 163 -3.48 -10.84 -12.73
N SER A 164 -4.24 -11.56 -13.55
CA SER A 164 -4.25 -13.03 -13.50
C SER A 164 -2.92 -13.60 -13.96
N THR A 165 -2.26 -12.97 -14.95
CA THR A 165 -0.90 -13.38 -15.38
C THR A 165 0.13 -13.14 -14.27
N LEU A 166 0.00 -12.05 -13.50
CA LEU A 166 0.83 -11.83 -12.31
C LEU A 166 0.56 -12.87 -11.21
N LYS A 167 -0.70 -13.25 -10.96
CA LYS A 167 -1.02 -14.39 -10.06
C LYS A 167 -0.31 -15.66 -10.52
N PHE A 168 -0.31 -15.96 -11.82
CA PHE A 168 0.41 -17.11 -12.37
C PHE A 168 1.93 -17.00 -12.21
N GLN A 169 2.53 -15.81 -12.28
CA GLN A 169 3.96 -15.66 -11.97
C GLN A 169 4.28 -15.83 -10.49
N PHE A 170 3.40 -15.37 -9.59
CA PHE A 170 3.58 -15.62 -8.16
C PHE A 170 3.42 -17.11 -7.79
N ILE A 171 2.54 -17.84 -8.48
CA ILE A 171 2.34 -19.29 -8.27
C ILE A 171 3.39 -20.13 -9.02
N ALA A 172 3.87 -19.72 -10.19
CA ALA A 172 4.88 -20.46 -10.96
C ALA A 172 6.32 -20.24 -10.48
N VAL A 173 6.52 -19.29 -9.55
CA VAL A 173 7.78 -19.11 -8.80
C VAL A 173 7.69 -19.75 -7.39
N SER A 174 6.57 -20.41 -7.07
CA SER A 174 6.40 -21.30 -5.90
C SER A 174 6.78 -22.74 -6.26
#